data_AF-A0A3C1EPW7-F1
#
_entry.id   AF-A0A3C1EPW7-F1
#
_cell.length_a   1.000
_cell.length_b   1.000
_cell.length_c   1.000
_cell.angle_alpha   90.00
_cell.angle_beta   90.00
_cell.angle_gamma   90.00
#
_symmetry.space_group_name_H-M   'P 1'
#
loop_
_entity.id
_entity.type
_entity.pdbx_description
1 polymer ?
#
loop_
_entity_poly.entity_id
_entity_poly.type
_entity_poly.pdbx_seq_one_letter_code
_entity_poly.pdbx_strand_id
1 'polypeptide(L)'
;MPKLKIGERYATATGLPVLLVGMEPGSLLLQSLVTDNQIAVPVGYPLEAPVGAVAAFSPRSRPYSPFVRPRRGRSEPKPLAVTIDALLQEGGRSMKGLEREVRRRASVACRGKNVKAGIRARMYWLQKRGMTLHRDDDGRVQIR
;
A
#
# COMPACT_ATOMS: atom_id res chain seq x y z
N MET A 1 16.75 -3.97 -31.17
CA MET A 1 16.52 -4.64 -29.88
C MET A 1 15.07 -4.43 -29.47
N PRO A 2 14.35 -5.46 -29.01
CA PRO A 2 12.98 -5.32 -28.55
C PRO A 2 12.92 -4.36 -27.35
N LYS A 3 11.88 -3.53 -27.27
CA LYS A 3 11.66 -2.62 -26.14
C LYS A 3 11.29 -3.45 -24.91
N LEU A 4 12.27 -3.69 -24.03
CA LEU A 4 12.09 -4.48 -22.82
C LEU A 4 11.07 -3.84 -21.87
N LYS A 5 10.17 -4.65 -21.33
CA LYS A 5 9.15 -4.23 -20.37
C LYS A 5 9.11 -5.18 -19.19
N ILE A 6 9.10 -4.60 -17.99
CA ILE A 6 8.95 -5.36 -16.74
C ILE A 6 7.59 -6.06 -16.75
N GLY A 7 7.59 -7.34 -16.40
CA GLY A 7 6.41 -8.20 -16.40
C GLY A 7 6.16 -8.94 -17.72
N GLU A 8 6.95 -8.69 -18.77
CA GLU A 8 6.90 -9.46 -20.01
C GLU A 8 7.85 -10.67 -19.98
N ARG A 9 7.49 -11.71 -20.74
CA ARG A 9 8.27 -12.93 -20.91
C ARG A 9 9.21 -12.78 -22.09
N TYR A 10 10.40 -13.36 -21.99
CA TYR A 10 11.42 -13.36 -23.02
C TYR A 10 12.10 -14.74 -23.08
N ALA A 11 12.87 -14.99 -24.13
CA ALA A 11 13.79 -16.11 -24.21
C ALA A 11 15.23 -15.60 -24.15
N THR A 12 16.10 -16.29 -23.41
CA THR A 12 17.55 -16.07 -23.51
C THR A 12 18.06 -16.60 -24.85
N ALA A 13 19.29 -16.24 -25.25
CA ALA A 13 19.96 -16.81 -26.42
C ALA A 13 20.07 -18.36 -26.39
N THR A 14 19.98 -18.97 -25.20
CA THR A 14 19.98 -20.44 -25.01
C THR A 14 18.57 -21.06 -25.08
N GLY A 15 17.54 -20.27 -25.33
CA GLY A 15 16.15 -20.73 -25.39
C GLY A 15 15.48 -20.93 -24.02
N LEU A 16 16.10 -20.43 -22.93
CA LEU A 16 15.50 -20.51 -21.59
C LEU A 16 14.36 -19.49 -21.47
N PRO A 17 13.14 -19.91 -21.10
CA PRO A 17 12.04 -18.99 -20.88
C PRO A 17 12.25 -18.21 -19.57
N VAL A 18 12.28 -16.89 -19.67
CA VAL A 18 12.52 -15.98 -18.54
C VAL A 18 11.44 -14.90 -18.46
N LEU A 19 11.20 -14.38 -17.25
CA LEU A 19 10.36 -13.22 -16.98
C LEU A 19 11.26 -12.05 -16.58
N LEU A 20 11.06 -10.87 -17.17
CA LEU A 20 11.75 -9.66 -16.73
C LEU A 20 11.06 -9.12 -15.47
N VAL A 21 11.72 -9.24 -14.32
CA VAL A 21 11.17 -8.87 -13.00
C VAL A 21 11.59 -7.45 -12.59
N GLY A 22 12.74 -6.97 -13.05
CA GLY A 22 13.26 -5.66 -12.68
C GLY A 22 14.25 -5.11 -13.70
N MET A 23 14.35 -3.78 -13.73
CA MET A 23 15.37 -3.06 -14.49
C MET A 23 16.02 -2.05 -13.55
N GLU A 24 17.32 -2.20 -13.33
CA GLU A 24 18.15 -1.26 -12.56
C GLU A 24 19.14 -0.57 -13.50
N PRO A 25 19.74 0.56 -13.11
CA PRO A 25 20.79 1.20 -13.91
C PRO A 25 21.97 0.24 -14.12
N GLY A 26 22.10 -0.30 -15.34
CA GLY A 26 23.18 -1.20 -15.73
C GLY A 26 22.86 -2.70 -15.64
N SER A 27 21.72 -3.11 -15.07
CA SER A 27 21.33 -4.52 -14.96
C SER A 27 19.83 -4.78 -15.18
N LEU A 28 19.53 -6.00 -15.59
CA LEU A 28 18.18 -6.57 -15.73
C LEU A 28 18.07 -7.72 -14.74
N LEU A 29 16.96 -7.78 -14.03
CA LEU A 29 16.64 -8.91 -13.15
C LEU A 29 15.69 -9.84 -13.88
N LEU A 30 16.20 -11.01 -14.26
CA LEU A 30 15.45 -12.05 -14.94
C LEU A 30 15.06 -13.14 -13.95
N GLN A 31 13.88 -13.72 -14.14
CA GLN A 31 13.47 -14.92 -13.42
C GLN A 31 13.29 -16.07 -14.40
N SER A 32 13.97 -17.18 -14.15
CA SER A 32 13.78 -18.42 -14.89
C SER A 32 12.38 -18.98 -14.65
N LEU A 33 11.62 -19.25 -15.71
CA LEU A 33 10.31 -19.90 -15.62
C LEU A 33 10.41 -21.43 -15.48
N VAL A 34 11.63 -21.98 -15.50
CA VAL A 34 11.93 -23.40 -15.33
C VAL A 34 12.32 -23.71 -13.89
N THR A 35 13.21 -22.88 -13.32
CA THR A 35 13.82 -23.11 -12.00
C THR A 35 13.38 -22.12 -10.94
N ASP A 36 12.61 -21.09 -11.30
CA ASP A 36 12.20 -19.96 -10.44
C ASP A 36 13.36 -19.11 -9.88
N ASN A 37 14.61 -19.41 -10.24
CA ASN A 37 15.79 -18.65 -9.85
C ASN A 37 15.82 -17.27 -10.50
N GLN A 38 16.29 -16.28 -9.75
CA GLN A 38 16.54 -14.93 -10.24
C GLN A 38 18.00 -14.76 -10.63
N ILE A 39 18.23 -14.10 -11.76
CA ILE A 39 19.55 -13.88 -12.33
C ILE A 39 19.64 -12.41 -12.74
N ALA A 40 20.65 -11.71 -12.24
CA ALA A 40 20.98 -10.37 -12.68
C ALA A 40 21.90 -10.45 -13.90
N VAL A 41 21.52 -9.81 -15.01
CA VAL A 41 22.29 -9.78 -16.26
C VAL A 41 22.49 -8.33 -16.71
N PRO A 42 23.50 -8.00 -17.53
CA PRO A 42 23.65 -6.65 -18.06
C PRO A 42 22.49 -6.24 -18.98
N VAL A 43 22.23 -4.93 -19.13
CA VAL A 43 21.15 -4.38 -19.99
C VAL A 43 21.28 -4.78 -21.47
N GLY A 44 22.49 -5.12 -21.93
CA GLY A 44 22.75 -5.63 -23.27
C GLY A 44 22.62 -7.15 -23.44
N TYR A 45 22.15 -7.88 -22.42
CA TYR A 45 22.01 -9.33 -22.51
C TYR A 45 21.04 -9.71 -23.64
N PRO A 46 21.39 -10.67 -24.51
CA PRO A 46 20.58 -11.02 -25.67
C PRO A 46 19.27 -11.68 -25.21
N LEU A 47 18.19 -10.90 -25.24
CA LEU A 47 16.82 -11.33 -24.97
C LEU A 47 15.99 -11.23 -26.24
N GLU A 48 15.32 -12.32 -26.58
CA GLU A 48 14.43 -12.43 -27.72
C GLU A 48 12.97 -12.36 -27.27
N ALA A 49 12.12 -11.77 -28.10
CA ALA A 49 10.68 -11.77 -27.86
C ALA A 49 10.15 -13.21 -27.90
N PRO A 50 9.11 -13.55 -27.13
CA PRO A 50 8.55 -14.89 -27.11
C PRO A 50 7.70 -15.10 -28.36
N VAL A 51 8.35 -15.21 -29.53
CA VAL A 51 7.69 -15.40 -30.81
C VAL A 51 7.77 -16.88 -31.16
N GLY A 52 6.76 -17.64 -30.75
CA GLY A 52 6.37 -18.93 -31.37
C GLY A 52 7.40 -20.06 -31.46
N ALA A 53 8.66 -19.85 -31.07
CA ALA A 53 9.71 -20.84 -31.09
C ALA A 53 9.56 -21.67 -29.83
N VAL A 54 9.19 -22.93 -30.04
CA VAL A 54 9.25 -24.05 -29.12
C VAL A 54 10.26 -23.77 -28.02
N ALA A 55 9.77 -23.40 -26.83
CA ALA A 55 10.65 -23.26 -25.68
C ALA A 55 11.37 -24.60 -25.51
N ALA A 56 12.71 -24.60 -25.57
CA ALA A 56 13.51 -25.83 -25.42
C ALA A 56 13.19 -26.56 -24.10
N PHE A 57 12.61 -25.82 -23.15
CA PHE A 57 12.12 -26.30 -21.87
C PHE A 57 10.66 -25.92 -21.68
N SER A 58 9.85 -26.90 -21.30
CA SER A 58 8.48 -26.64 -20.89
C SER A 58 8.48 -25.75 -19.64
N PRO A 59 7.82 -24.58 -19.67
CA PRO A 59 7.71 -23.73 -18.50
C PRO A 59 6.93 -24.46 -17.40
N ARG A 60 7.23 -24.17 -16.14
CA ARG A 60 6.40 -24.68 -15.02
C ARG A 60 4.95 -24.23 -15.20
N SER A 61 4.00 -25.10 -14.84
CA SER A 61 2.56 -24.78 -14.89
C SER A 61 2.18 -23.61 -13.97
N ARG A 62 2.96 -23.39 -12.90
CA ARG A 62 2.84 -22.29 -11.96
C ARG A 62 4.24 -21.78 -11.59
N PRO A 63 4.87 -20.92 -12.40
CA PRO A 63 6.12 -20.30 -12.01
C PRO A 63 5.86 -19.46 -10.75
N TYR A 64 6.81 -19.47 -9.82
CA TYR A 64 6.74 -18.66 -8.61
C TYR A 64 6.80 -17.20 -9.04
N SER A 65 5.66 -16.51 -9.14
CA SER A 65 5.68 -15.06 -9.27
C SER A 65 6.20 -14.54 -7.92
N PRO A 66 7.40 -13.92 -7.83
CA PRO A 66 7.71 -13.12 -6.66
C PRO A 66 6.53 -12.17 -6.58
N PHE A 67 5.86 -12.16 -5.43
CA PHE A 67 4.81 -11.21 -5.13
C PHE A 67 5.35 -9.85 -5.59
N VAL A 68 4.86 -9.35 -6.72
CA VAL A 68 4.81 -7.92 -6.94
C VAL A 68 3.94 -7.52 -5.79
N ARG A 69 4.55 -7.17 -4.63
CA ARG A 69 3.81 -6.60 -3.52
C ARG A 69 3.00 -5.54 -4.22
N PRO A 70 1.65 -5.62 -4.24
CA PRO A 70 0.87 -4.54 -4.79
C PRO A 70 1.47 -3.32 -4.12
N ARG A 71 2.02 -2.39 -4.90
CA ARG A 71 2.40 -1.09 -4.38
C ARG A 71 1.10 -0.63 -3.77
N ARG A 72 0.93 -0.87 -2.47
CA ARG A 72 -0.16 -0.30 -1.69
C ARG A 72 0.16 1.16 -1.87
N GLY A 73 -0.52 1.80 -2.83
CA GLY A 73 -0.52 3.23 -2.95
C GLY A 73 -0.69 3.72 -1.53
N ARG A 74 0.22 4.58 -1.07
CA ARG A 74 0.21 5.11 0.30
C ARG A 74 -1.25 5.30 0.65
N SER A 75 -1.77 4.54 1.61
CA SER A 75 -3.16 4.67 2.01
C SER A 75 -3.35 6.14 2.29
N GLU A 76 -4.20 6.82 1.52
CA GLU A 76 -4.39 8.24 1.69
C GLU A 76 -4.65 8.47 3.17
N PRO A 77 -3.89 9.37 3.81
CA PRO A 77 -4.01 9.56 5.25
C PRO A 77 -5.48 9.91 5.51
N LYS A 78 -6.19 8.99 6.19
CA LYS A 78 -7.59 9.20 6.52
C LYS A 78 -7.72 10.57 7.18
N PRO A 79 -8.67 11.42 6.76
CA PRO A 79 -8.80 12.74 7.31
C PRO A 79 -8.96 12.64 8.83
N LEU A 80 -8.24 13.49 9.57
CA LEU A 80 -8.27 13.49 11.03
C LEU A 80 -9.71 13.60 11.56
N ALA A 81 -10.56 14.37 10.87
CA ALA A 81 -11.97 14.54 11.17
C ALA A 81 -12.74 13.20 11.21
N VAL A 82 -12.53 12.32 10.23
CA VAL A 82 -13.23 11.02 10.17
C VAL A 82 -12.89 10.16 11.38
N THR A 83 -11.63 10.19 11.82
CA THR A 83 -11.18 9.44 13.00
C THR A 83 -11.80 10.01 14.28
N ILE A 84 -11.86 11.34 14.39
CA ILE A 84 -12.46 12.01 15.55
C ILE A 84 -13.97 11.73 15.62
N ASP A 85 -14.69 11.88 14.50
CA ASP A 85 -16.14 11.69 14.46
C ASP A 85 -16.53 10.26 14.85
N ALA A 86 -15.82 9.26 14.31
CA ALA A 86 -16.04 7.87 14.67
C ALA A 86 -15.86 7.62 16.19
N LEU A 87 -14.84 8.23 16.79
CA LEU A 87 -14.60 8.09 18.24
C LEU A 87 -15.64 8.82 19.09
N LEU A 88 -16.16 9.96 18.62
CA LEU A 88 -17.24 10.67 19.29
C LEU A 88 -18.57 9.91 19.19
N GLN A 89 -18.82 9.20 18.08
CA GLN A 89 -19.99 8.33 17.93
C GLN A 89 -19.87 7.05 18.78
N GLU A 90 -18.71 6.39 18.78
CA GLU A 90 -18.41 5.26 19.68
C GLU A 90 -18.65 5.64 21.15
N GLY A 91 -18.32 6.89 21.53
CA GLY A 91 -18.49 7.40 22.89
C GLY A 91 -17.54 6.77 23.91
N GLY A 92 -17.89 6.91 25.19
CA GLY A 92 -17.25 6.21 26.31
C GLY A 92 -15.83 6.68 26.67
N ARG A 93 -15.36 7.81 26.12
CA ARG A 93 -14.00 8.31 26.33
C ARG A 93 -13.99 9.75 26.81
N SER A 94 -13.13 10.05 27.77
CA SER A 94 -12.84 11.41 28.17
C SER A 94 -12.02 12.15 27.11
N MET A 95 -11.92 13.47 27.22
CA MET A 95 -11.10 14.30 26.33
C MET A 95 -9.66 13.79 26.20
N LYS A 96 -9.01 13.43 27.31
CA LYS A 96 -7.65 12.84 27.30
C LYS A 96 -7.64 11.48 26.59
N GLY A 97 -8.67 10.67 26.81
CA GLY A 97 -8.83 9.37 26.15
C GLY A 97 -8.99 9.50 24.64
N LEU A 98 -9.80 10.46 24.18
CA LEU A 98 -9.98 10.77 22.77
C LEU A 98 -8.67 11.24 22.13
N GLU A 99 -7.92 12.15 22.77
CA GLU A 99 -6.63 12.60 22.25
C GLU A 99 -5.64 11.45 22.07
N ARG A 100 -5.52 10.56 23.07
CA ARG A 100 -4.65 9.38 23.02
C ARG A 100 -5.06 8.46 21.87
N GLU A 101 -6.36 8.20 21.73
CA GLU A 101 -6.90 7.27 20.75
C GLU A 101 -6.78 7.80 19.32
N VAL A 102 -7.04 9.10 19.12
CA VAL A 102 -6.85 9.77 17.82
C VAL A 102 -5.38 9.71 17.41
N ARG A 103 -4.44 9.99 18.31
CA ARG A 103 -3.00 9.87 18.02
C ARG A 103 -2.59 8.43 17.70
N ARG A 104 -3.21 7.44 18.33
CA ARG A 104 -2.98 6.02 18.05
C ARG A 104 -3.47 5.62 16.66
N ARG A 105 -4.69 6.00 16.28
CA ARG A 105 -5.33 5.62 15.01
C ARG A 105 -4.88 6.45 13.81
N ALA A 106 -4.49 7.71 14.02
CA ALA A 106 -4.20 8.69 12.97
C ALA A 106 -2.87 9.43 13.18
N SER A 107 -1.84 8.73 13.67
CA SER A 107 -0.54 9.29 14.06
C SER A 107 0.09 10.23 13.02
N VAL A 108 0.07 9.84 11.74
CA VAL A 108 0.60 10.63 10.61
C VAL A 108 -0.21 11.92 10.42
N ALA A 109 -1.54 11.83 10.50
CA ALA A 109 -2.44 12.98 10.33
C ALA A 109 -2.39 13.97 11.51
N CYS A 110 -1.92 13.55 12.68
CA CYS A 110 -1.74 14.38 13.87
C CYS A 110 -0.45 15.22 13.88
N ARG A 111 0.54 14.93 13.03
CA ARG A 111 1.83 15.63 13.05
C ARG A 111 1.64 17.13 12.81
N GLY A 112 2.18 17.95 13.70
CA GLY A 112 2.09 19.42 13.65
C GLY A 112 0.70 20.00 13.94
N LYS A 113 -0.29 19.19 14.35
CA LYS A 113 -1.66 19.64 14.61
C LYS A 113 -2.03 19.55 16.08
N ASN A 114 -2.83 20.52 16.54
CA ASN A 114 -3.42 20.49 17.87
C ASN A 114 -4.67 19.57 17.87
N VAL A 115 -4.46 18.30 18.24
CA VAL A 115 -5.52 17.27 18.27
C VAL A 115 -6.67 17.67 19.19
N LYS A 116 -6.37 18.25 20.36
CA LYS A 116 -7.38 18.72 21.32
C LYS A 116 -8.28 19.80 20.73
N ALA A 117 -7.68 20.80 20.07
CA ALA A 117 -8.43 21.84 19.38
C ALA A 117 -9.28 21.27 18.24
N GLY A 118 -8.72 20.31 17.48
CA GLY A 118 -9.45 19.60 16.43
C GLY A 118 -10.70 18.88 16.95
N ILE A 119 -10.59 18.16 18.05
CA ILE A 119 -11.72 17.45 18.67
C ILE A 119 -12.79 18.46 19.14
N ARG A 120 -12.41 19.56 19.81
CA ARG A 120 -13.35 20.61 20.22
C ARG A 120 -14.09 21.22 19.03
N ALA A 121 -13.36 21.52 17.95
CA ALA A 121 -13.95 22.04 16.73
C ALA A 121 -14.94 21.05 16.11
N ARG A 122 -14.64 19.75 16.12
CA ARG A 122 -15.58 18.71 15.65
C ARG A 122 -16.83 18.62 16.52
N MET A 123 -16.70 18.62 17.84
CA MET A 123 -17.85 18.64 18.75
C MET A 123 -18.78 19.84 18.47
N TYR A 124 -18.21 21.04 18.35
CA TYR A 124 -18.96 22.25 18.02
C TYR A 124 -19.68 22.13 16.67
N TRP A 125 -18.99 21.68 15.61
CA TRP A 125 -19.60 21.56 14.29
C TRP A 125 -20.69 20.49 14.22
N LEU A 126 -20.54 19.37 14.94
CA LEU A 126 -21.54 18.32 14.99
C LEU A 126 -22.79 18.77 15.77
N GLN A 127 -22.61 19.51 16.86
CA GLN A 127 -23.73 20.18 17.56
C GLN A 127 -24.45 21.18 16.65
N LYS A 128 -23.70 22.00 15.90
CA LYS A 128 -24.28 22.95 14.93
C LYS A 128 -25.06 22.25 13.81
N ARG A 129 -24.74 20.99 13.50
CA ARG A 129 -25.47 20.15 12.53
C ARG A 129 -26.68 19.43 13.15
N GLY A 130 -27.01 19.71 14.41
CA GLY A 130 -28.18 19.16 15.09
C GLY A 130 -27.92 17.87 15.88
N MET A 131 -26.66 17.42 16.01
CA MET A 131 -26.35 16.27 16.86
C MET A 131 -26.28 16.67 18.34
N THR A 132 -26.69 15.77 19.22
CA THR A 132 -26.69 16.02 20.66
C THR A 132 -25.38 15.54 21.28
N LEU A 133 -24.72 16.44 22.01
CA LEU A 133 -23.52 16.10 22.77
C LEU A 133 -23.91 15.65 24.18
N HIS A 134 -23.66 14.40 24.49
CA HIS A 134 -23.81 13.85 25.84
C HIS A 134 -22.46 13.83 26.55
N ARG A 135 -22.49 14.24 27.82
CA ARG A 135 -21.32 14.19 28.69
C ARG A 135 -21.71 13.59 30.03
N ASP A 136 -21.04 12.52 30.40
CA ASP A 136 -21.27 11.82 31.67
C ASP A 136 -20.52 12.53 32.82
N ASP A 137 -20.84 12.19 34.06
CA ASP A 137 -20.19 12.72 35.27
C ASP A 137 -18.67 12.45 35.30
N ASP A 138 -18.24 11.33 34.72
CA ASP A 138 -16.83 10.97 34.49
C ASP A 138 -16.12 11.85 33.43
N GLY A 139 -16.84 12.79 32.82
CA GLY A 139 -16.35 13.62 31.73
C GLY A 139 -16.12 12.86 30.42
N ARG A 140 -16.77 11.69 30.24
CA ARG A 140 -16.81 10.95 28.98
C ARG A 140 -17.75 11.65 28.00
N VAL A 141 -17.41 11.62 26.72
CA VAL A 141 -18.11 12.38 25.68
C VAL A 141 -18.65 11.42 24.63
N GLN A 142 -19.90 11.64 24.22
CA GLN A 142 -20.55 10.95 23.10
C GLN A 142 -21.41 11.92 22.28
N ILE A 143 -21.49 11.71 20.97
CA ILE A 143 -22.40 12.43 20.08
C ILE A 143 -23.44 11.46 19.52
N ARG A 144 -24.72 11.87 19.53
CA ARG A 144 -25.87 11.14 18.95
C ARG A 144 -26.62 11.99 17.93
#